data_AF-A0A1Q4BUI9-F1
#
_entry.id   AF-A0A1Q4BUI9-F1
#
_cell.length_a   1.000
_cell.length_b   1.000
_cell.length_c   1.000
_cell.angle_alpha   90.00
_cell.angle_beta   90.00
_cell.angle_gamma   90.00
#
_symmetry.space_group_name_H-M   'P 1'
#
loop_
_entity.id
_entity.type
_entity.pdbx_description
1 polymer ?
#
loop_
_entity_poly.entity_id
_entity_poly.type
_entity_poly.pdbx_seq_one_letter_code
_entity_poly.pdbx_strand_id
1 'polypeptide(L)' 'MSDNAQPIARDAAAPQADAELWARAAYESCHPEDTFADLKRRALFSKEARGLLRDWMAAAQRRNAVD' A
#
# COMPACT_ATOMS: atom_id res chain seq x y z
N MET A 1 11.04 -37.54 -16.35
CA MET A 1 9.96 -36.64 -15.93
C MET A 1 10.31 -36.10 -14.55
N SER A 2 10.97 -34.94 -14.48
CA SER A 2 11.13 -34.26 -13.19
C SER A 2 9.93 -33.36 -12.99
N ASP A 3 9.19 -33.66 -11.93
CA ASP A 3 8.00 -32.97 -11.47
C ASP A 3 8.39 -31.54 -11.07
N ASN A 4 8.23 -30.59 -12.00
CA ASN A 4 8.43 -29.18 -11.74
C ASN A 4 7.18 -28.62 -11.06
N ALA A 5 6.93 -29.05 -9.83
CA ALA A 5 5.91 -28.47 -8.97
C ALA A 5 6.45 -27.18 -8.36
N GLN A 6 6.56 -26.14 -9.18
CA GLN A 6 6.71 -24.78 -8.67
C GLN A 6 5.42 -24.44 -7.88
N PRO A 7 5.50 -24.03 -6.60
CA PRO A 7 4.31 -23.72 -5.83
C PRO A 7 3.64 -22.46 -6.41
N ILE A 8 2.41 -22.65 -6.85
CA ILE A 8 1.49 -21.63 -7.35
C ILE A 8 1.23 -20.53 -6.29
N ALA A 9 1.79 -19.35 -6.55
CA ALA A 9 1.20 -18.04 -6.27
C ALA A 9 0.54 -17.80 -4.88
N ARG A 10 1.25 -18.06 -3.77
CA ARG A 10 0.75 -17.71 -2.42
C ARG A 10 1.22 -16.35 -1.88
N ASP A 11 2.16 -15.67 -2.55
CA ASP A 11 2.84 -14.48 -1.99
C ASP A 11 2.68 -13.18 -2.78
N ALA A 12 2.00 -13.16 -3.93
CA ALA A 12 1.99 -11.96 -4.77
C ALA A 12 1.10 -10.81 -4.24
N ALA A 13 0.16 -11.08 -3.33
CA ALA A 13 -0.79 -10.08 -2.81
C ALA A 13 -0.50 -9.62 -1.36
N ALA A 14 0.29 -10.38 -0.61
CA ALA A 14 0.68 -10.05 0.77
C ALA A 14 1.45 -8.73 0.90
N PRO A 15 2.48 -8.41 0.07
CA PRO A 15 3.28 -7.21 0.28
C PRO A 15 2.50 -5.92 0.06
N GLN A 16 1.47 -5.95 -0.80
CA GLN A 16 0.66 -4.77 -1.10
C GLN A 16 -0.42 -4.54 -0.03
N ALA A 17 -1.02 -5.60 0.52
CA ALA A 17 -1.96 -5.49 1.62
C ALA A 17 -1.28 -4.96 2.89
N ASP A 18 -0.09 -5.48 3.23
CA ASP A 18 0.68 -5.04 4.38
C ASP A 18 1.16 -3.59 4.21
N ALA A 19 1.57 -3.20 3.00
CA ALA A 19 1.97 -1.84 2.71
C ALA A 19 0.78 -0.87 2.84
N GLU A 20 -0.41 -1.27 2.37
CA GLU A 20 -1.61 -0.43 2.53
C GLU A 20 -2.04 -0.31 4.00
N LEU A 21 -1.98 -1.39 4.77
CA LEU A 21 -2.27 -1.39 6.21
C LEU A 21 -1.35 -0.42 6.96
N TRP A 22 -0.05 -0.47 6.67
CA TRP A 22 0.91 0.44 7.25
C TRP A 22 0.67 1.90 6.82
N ALA A 23 0.49 2.13 5.51
CA ALA A 23 0.25 3.47 4.96
C ALA A 23 -1.00 4.10 5.57
N ARG A 24 -2.06 3.31 5.75
CA ARG A 24 -3.29 3.74 6.41
C ARG A 24 -3.05 4.16 7.85
N ALA A 25 -2.44 3.30 8.65
CA ALA A 25 -2.20 3.58 10.07
C ALA A 25 -1.31 4.83 10.25
N ALA A 26 -0.27 4.97 9.43
CA ALA A 26 0.62 6.13 9.47
C ALA A 26 -0.09 7.42 9.02
N TYR A 27 -0.87 7.36 7.95
CA TYR A 27 -1.62 8.52 7.45
C TYR A 27 -2.66 9.01 8.46
N GLU A 28 -3.48 8.10 8.99
CA GLU A 28 -4.54 8.42 9.97
C GLU A 28 -3.95 8.92 11.30
N SER A 29 -2.76 8.44 11.70
CA SER A 29 -2.04 8.98 12.86
C SER A 29 -1.56 10.42 12.66
N CYS A 30 -1.22 10.81 11.43
CA CYS A 30 -0.78 12.17 11.12
C CYS A 30 -1.95 13.11 10.80
N HIS A 31 -3.10 12.58 10.40
CA HIS A 31 -4.28 13.33 9.98
C HIS A 31 -5.52 12.81 10.72
N PRO A 32 -5.72 13.18 11.99
CA PRO A 32 -6.82 12.67 12.80
C PRO A 32 -8.21 13.11 12.30
N GLU A 33 -8.27 14.17 11.50
CA GLU A 33 -9.50 14.67 10.86
C GLU A 33 -9.77 14.09 9.46
N ASP A 34 -8.85 13.26 8.95
CA ASP A 34 -8.89 12.73 7.59
C ASP A 34 -8.73 11.21 7.61
N THR A 35 -9.18 10.54 6.57
CA THR A 35 -9.03 9.09 6.46
C THR A 35 -8.25 8.71 5.21
N PHE A 36 -7.51 7.61 5.27
CA PHE A 36 -6.82 7.11 4.09
C PHE A 36 -7.80 6.73 2.96
N ALA A 37 -9.03 6.33 3.33
CA ALA A 37 -10.12 6.10 2.38
C ALA A 37 -10.60 7.39 1.71
N ASP A 38 -10.71 8.50 2.44
CA ASP A 38 -11.02 9.83 1.88
C ASP A 38 -9.89 10.32 0.97
N LEU A 39 -8.62 10.08 1.32
CA LEU A 39 -7.48 10.35 0.44
C LEU A 39 -7.60 9.56 -0.88
N LYS A 40 -7.90 8.26 -0.83
CA LYS A 40 -8.11 7.44 -2.04
C LYS A 40 -9.25 7.98 -2.91
N ARG A 41 -10.37 8.39 -2.31
CA ARG A 41 -11.49 9.00 -3.04
C ARG A 41 -11.09 10.32 -3.69
N ARG A 42 -10.35 11.19 -3.00
CA ARG A 42 -9.85 12.48 -3.55
C ARG A 42 -8.80 12.30 -4.63
N ALA A 43 -7.96 11.26 -4.56
CA ALA A 43 -6.94 10.93 -5.56
C ALA A 43 -7.51 10.62 -6.96
N LEU A 44 -8.79 10.27 -7.04
CA LEU A 44 -9.49 10.10 -8.32
C LEU A 44 -9.60 11.43 -9.07
N PHE A 45 -9.84 12.53 -8.36
CA PHE A 45 -10.17 13.83 -8.95
C PHE A 45 -9.02 14.84 -8.86
N SER A 46 -8.10 14.71 -7.90
CA SER A 46 -6.98 15.63 -7.69
C SER A 46 -5.63 14.99 -8.01
N LYS A 47 -4.82 15.68 -8.82
CA LYS A 47 -3.44 15.28 -9.11
C LYS A 47 -2.56 15.34 -7.85
N GLU A 48 -2.80 16.31 -6.97
CA GLU A 48 -2.07 16.45 -5.71
C GLU A 48 -2.39 15.29 -4.78
N ALA A 49 -3.67 14.96 -4.58
CA ALA A 49 -4.08 13.82 -3.77
C ALA A 49 -3.55 12.48 -4.33
N ARG A 50 -3.45 12.36 -5.66
CA ARG A 50 -2.85 11.19 -6.31
C ARG A 50 -1.35 11.09 -6.10
N GLY A 51 -0.64 12.22 -6.11
CA GLY A 51 0.77 12.29 -5.74
C GLY A 51 0.97 11.84 -4.30
N LEU A 52 0.19 12.43 -3.38
CA LEU A 52 0.24 12.10 -1.96
C LEU A 52 -0.03 10.61 -1.69
N LEU A 53 -1.07 10.04 -2.31
CA LEU A 53 -1.36 8.60 -2.19
C LEU A 53 -0.20 7.72 -2.69
N ARG A 54 0.43 8.10 -3.80
CA ARG A 54 1.59 7.36 -4.35
C ARG A 54 2.76 7.39 -3.37
N ASP A 55 3.04 8.54 -2.80
CA ASP A 55 4.17 8.73 -1.89
C ASP A 55 4.00 7.91 -0.61
N TRP A 56 2.79 7.88 -0.05
CA TRP A 56 2.46 7.01 1.10
C TRP A 56 2.63 5.53 0.78
N MET A 57 2.11 5.06 -0.36
CA MET A 57 2.26 3.67 -0.77
C MET A 57 3.72 3.29 -1.05
N ALA A 58 4.53 4.21 -1.60
CA ALA A 58 5.95 3.99 -1.83
C ALA A 58 6.75 3.92 -0.53
N ALA A 59 6.45 4.79 0.45
CA ALA A 59 7.04 4.73 1.78
C ALA A 59 6.74 3.39 2.48
N ALA A 60 5.49 2.92 2.38
CA ALA A 60 5.08 1.65 2.94
C ALA A 60 5.77 0.44 2.29
N GLN A 61 5.90 0.44 0.96
CA GLN A 61 6.64 -0.60 0.26
C GLN A 61 8.13 -0.63 0.64
N ARG A 62 8.76 0.53 0.80
CA ARG A 62 10.16 0.62 1.26
C ARG A 62 10.31 0.10 2.69
N ARG A 63 9.35 0.41 3.57
CA ARG A 63 9.29 -0.11 4.94
C ARG A 63 9.22 -1.64 4.94
N ASN A 64 8.31 -2.21 4.16
CA ASN A 64 8.12 -3.66 4.10
C ASN A 64 9.24 -4.41 3.37
N ALA A 65 10.07 -3.72 2.60
CA ALA A 65 11.25 -4.32 1.96
C ALA A 65 12.48 -4.37 2.88
N VAL A 66 12.44 -3.64 4.01
CA VAL A 66 13.53 -3.54 4.99
C VAL A 66 13.26 -4.41 6.23
N ASP A 67 12.02 -4.89 6.39
CA ASP A 67 11.59 -5.84 7.43
C ASP A 67 11.63 -7.28 6.88
#